data_AF-K0GEZ4-F1
#
_entry.id   AF-K0GEZ4-F1
#
_cell.length_a   1.000
_cell.length_b   1.000
_cell.length_c   1.000
_cell.angle_alpha   90.00
_cell.angle_beta   90.00
_cell.angle_gamma   90.00
#
_symmetry.space_group_name_H-M   'P 1'
#
loop_
_entity.id
_entity.type
_entity.pdbx_description
1 polymer ?
#
loop_
_entity_poly.entity_id
_entity_poly.type
_entity_poly.pdbx_seq_one_letter_code
_entity_poly.pdbx_strand_id
1 'polypeptide(L)'
;LWLLMLTPGRPVAGLSICKTIDMELVKRKRIEAIRGQILSKLRLASPPSQGDVPPGPLPEAILALYNSTRDRVAGESAETEPEPEADYYAKEVTRVLMVEYGNKIYDKMKSSSHSIYMFFNTSDLREAVPEPVLLSRAELRLLRLKLKVEQHVELYQKYSNNSWRYLSNRLLAPSDSPEWLSFDVTGVVRQWLTRKEEIEGFRLSAHCSCDSKDNTLQVDINGFSSGRRGDLATIHGMNRPFLLLMATPLERAQHLHSSRHRRALDTKYCFSSTEKNCCVRQLYIDFRKDLVWKGIHEPKGYHANFYVGPCPYIWSL
;
A
#
# COMPACT_ATOMS: atom_id res chain seq x y z
N LEU A 1 -58.59 46.52 24.64
CA LEU A 1 -58.38 45.32 23.80
C LEU A 1 -57.29 45.66 22.81
N TRP A 2 -56.23 44.85 22.78
CA TRP A 2 -55.04 45.01 21.94
C TRP A 2 -55.35 44.75 20.47
N LEU A 3 -54.70 45.46 19.54
CA LEU A 3 -54.35 44.96 18.21
C LEU A 3 -53.25 45.84 17.59
N LEU A 4 -52.01 45.40 17.79
CA LEU A 4 -50.84 45.82 17.03
C LEU A 4 -50.90 45.14 15.65
N MET A 5 -51.04 45.92 14.59
CA MET A 5 -50.84 45.45 13.22
C MET A 5 -49.33 45.47 12.91
N LEU A 6 -48.71 44.29 12.94
CA LEU A 6 -47.35 44.07 12.45
C LEU A 6 -47.37 43.99 10.92
N THR A 7 -46.78 44.97 10.24
CA THR A 7 -46.39 44.83 8.84
C THR A 7 -45.20 43.87 8.73
N PRO A 8 -45.21 42.85 7.86
CA PRO A 8 -44.05 41.99 7.68
C PRO A 8 -42.94 42.77 6.97
N GLY A 9 -41.83 42.99 7.66
CA GLY A 9 -40.60 43.44 7.05
C GLY A 9 -40.15 42.44 5.98
N ARG A 10 -39.86 42.95 4.78
CA ARG A 10 -39.23 42.18 3.70
C ARG A 10 -37.98 41.48 4.26
N PRO A 11 -37.76 40.18 3.99
CA PRO A 11 -36.45 39.59 4.21
C PRO A 11 -35.49 40.26 3.23
N VAL A 12 -34.52 41.01 3.76
CA VAL A 12 -33.31 41.34 3.00
C VAL A 12 -32.65 40.00 2.71
N ALA A 13 -32.72 39.57 1.45
CA ALA A 13 -31.89 38.49 0.96
C ALA A 13 -30.43 38.95 1.08
N GLY A 14 -29.79 38.57 2.19
CA GLY A 14 -28.35 38.74 2.36
C GLY A 14 -27.64 37.96 1.27
N LEU A 15 -27.11 38.68 0.29
CA LEU A 15 -26.34 38.14 -0.82
C LEU A 15 -25.08 37.46 -0.25
N SER A 16 -25.11 36.13 -0.16
CA SER A 16 -23.96 35.25 0.12
C SER A 16 -23.02 35.18 -1.09
N ILE A 17 -22.58 36.35 -1.60
CA ILE A 17 -21.67 36.45 -2.75
C ILE A 17 -20.21 36.58 -2.29
N CYS A 18 -19.94 37.17 -1.11
CA CYS A 18 -18.57 37.25 -0.58
C CYS A 18 -17.99 35.88 -0.17
N LYS A 19 -18.81 34.95 0.32
CA LYS A 19 -18.33 33.64 0.81
C LYS A 19 -18.01 32.66 -0.33
N THR A 20 -18.65 32.81 -1.49
CA THR A 20 -18.43 31.94 -2.66
C THR A 20 -17.17 32.34 -3.44
N ILE A 21 -16.91 33.64 -3.60
CA ILE A 21 -15.69 34.15 -4.26
C ILE A 21 -14.43 33.73 -3.50
N ASP A 22 -14.46 33.76 -2.16
CA ASP A 22 -13.35 33.30 -1.32
C ASP A 22 -13.09 31.80 -1.49
N MET A 23 -14.14 30.98 -1.51
CA MET A 23 -14.01 29.53 -1.72
C MET A 23 -13.50 29.17 -3.13
N GLU A 24 -13.87 29.92 -4.17
CA GLU A 24 -13.31 29.73 -5.51
C GLU A 24 -11.82 30.06 -5.57
N LEU A 25 -11.39 31.13 -4.91
CA LEU A 25 -9.99 31.51 -4.85
C LEU A 25 -9.16 30.47 -4.06
N VAL A 26 -9.70 29.97 -2.95
CA VAL A 26 -9.09 28.86 -2.19
C VAL A 26 -8.99 27.59 -3.04
N LYS A 27 -10.05 27.24 -3.79
CA LYS A 27 -10.04 26.10 -4.71
C LYS A 27 -8.98 26.26 -5.80
N ARG A 28 -8.87 27.44 -6.42
CA ARG A 28 -7.82 27.71 -7.43
C ARG A 28 -6.41 27.60 -6.86
N LYS A 29 -6.16 28.18 -5.68
CA LYS A 29 -4.88 28.02 -4.98
C LYS A 29 -4.56 26.55 -4.68
N ARG A 30 -5.56 25.77 -4.28
CA ARG A 30 -5.39 24.33 -4.02
C ARG A 30 -5.08 23.55 -5.31
N ILE A 31 -5.72 23.88 -6.42
CA ILE A 31 -5.43 23.25 -7.73
C ILE A 31 -3.98 23.49 -8.14
N GLU A 32 -3.47 24.71 -8.02
CA GLU A 32 -2.06 25.01 -8.33
C GLU A 32 -1.09 24.29 -7.38
N ALA A 33 -1.42 24.20 -6.09
CA ALA A 33 -0.63 23.41 -5.14
C ALA A 33 -0.63 21.91 -5.51
N ILE A 34 -1.77 21.35 -5.93
CA ILE A 34 -1.88 19.96 -6.37
C ILE A 34 -1.08 19.74 -7.67
N ARG A 35 -1.12 20.68 -8.62
CA ARG A 35 -0.32 20.62 -9.84
C ARG A 35 1.18 20.49 -9.49
N GLY A 36 1.68 21.36 -8.62
CA GLY A 36 3.07 21.29 -8.13
C GLY A 36 3.36 19.97 -7.40
N GLN A 37 2.42 19.47 -6.61
CA GLN A 37 2.56 18.22 -5.87
C GLN A 37 2.63 16.98 -6.77
N ILE A 38 1.84 16.93 -7.85
CA ILE A 38 1.89 15.81 -8.81
C ILE A 38 3.25 15.83 -9.52
N LEU A 39 3.66 16.99 -10.04
CA LEU A 39 4.92 17.15 -10.74
C LEU A 39 6.13 16.82 -9.83
N SER A 40 6.13 17.28 -8.58
CA SER A 40 7.20 16.99 -7.63
C SER A 40 7.27 15.52 -7.24
N LYS A 41 6.13 14.84 -7.04
CA LYS A 41 6.07 13.40 -6.74
C LYS A 41 6.60 12.57 -7.91
N LEU A 42 6.32 12.99 -9.15
CA LEU A 42 6.81 12.37 -10.37
C LEU A 42 8.24 12.80 -10.74
N ARG A 43 8.79 13.83 -10.08
CA ARG A 43 10.07 14.48 -10.41
C ARG A 43 10.10 15.03 -11.85
N LEU A 44 8.98 15.60 -12.29
CA LEU A 44 8.86 16.24 -13.59
C LEU A 44 8.85 17.76 -13.42
N ALA A 45 9.61 18.47 -14.24
CA ALA A 45 9.58 19.94 -14.26
C ALA A 45 8.33 20.49 -14.97
N SER A 46 7.86 19.76 -15.99
CA SER A 46 6.67 20.06 -16.77
C SER A 46 5.94 18.77 -17.13
N PRO A 47 4.65 18.82 -17.51
CA PRO A 47 3.96 17.67 -18.05
C PRO A 47 4.71 17.08 -19.26
N PRO A 48 4.72 15.75 -19.43
CA PRO A 48 5.33 15.11 -20.59
C PRO A 48 4.57 15.45 -21.88
N SER A 49 5.26 15.45 -23.02
CA SER A 49 4.65 15.66 -24.33
C SER A 49 3.64 14.56 -24.65
N GLN A 50 2.42 14.94 -25.04
CA GLN A 50 1.37 14.00 -25.43
C GLN A 50 1.48 13.52 -26.89
N GLY A 51 2.43 14.07 -27.65
CA GLY A 51 2.56 13.80 -29.10
C GLY A 51 2.86 12.34 -29.45
N ASP A 52 3.50 11.61 -28.55
CA ASP A 52 3.91 10.21 -28.77
C ASP A 52 2.96 9.19 -28.10
N VAL A 53 1.85 9.65 -27.52
CA VAL A 53 0.89 8.76 -26.87
C VAL A 53 -0.04 8.17 -27.93
N PRO A 54 -0.07 6.84 -28.12
CA PRO A 54 -0.92 6.22 -29.12
C PRO A 54 -2.40 6.52 -28.80
N PRO A 55 -3.19 6.99 -29.78
CA PRO A 55 -4.62 7.19 -29.58
C PRO A 55 -5.32 5.83 -29.50
N GLY A 56 -6.26 5.67 -28.57
CA GLY A 56 -7.07 4.45 -28.44
C GLY A 56 -7.28 4.02 -26.99
N PRO A 57 -7.93 2.86 -26.79
CA PRO A 57 -8.11 2.30 -25.46
C PRO A 57 -6.76 1.88 -24.88
N LEU A 58 -6.61 2.05 -23.55
CA LEU A 58 -5.44 1.56 -22.84
C LEU A 58 -5.35 0.02 -22.94
N PRO A 59 -4.15 -0.56 -23.04
CA PRO A 59 -3.96 -2.00 -23.01
C PRO A 59 -4.60 -2.63 -21.76
N GLU A 60 -5.24 -3.79 -21.92
CA GLU A 60 -5.92 -4.51 -20.84
C GLU A 60 -5.00 -4.80 -19.65
N ALA A 61 -3.72 -5.05 -19.90
CA ALA A 61 -2.72 -5.28 -18.85
C ALA A 61 -2.56 -4.08 -17.90
N ILE A 62 -2.61 -2.85 -18.45
CA ILE A 62 -2.51 -1.61 -17.67
C ILE A 62 -3.81 -1.37 -16.90
N LEU A 63 -4.97 -1.59 -17.53
CA LEU A 63 -6.27 -1.47 -16.87
C LEU A 63 -6.39 -2.45 -15.70
N ALA A 64 -5.94 -3.69 -15.87
CA ALA A 64 -5.96 -4.70 -14.81
C ALA A 64 -5.04 -4.35 -13.64
N LEU A 65 -3.85 -3.79 -13.93
CA LEU A 65 -2.93 -3.28 -12.92
C LEU A 65 -3.53 -2.09 -12.15
N TYR A 66 -4.15 -1.14 -12.86
CA TYR A 66 -4.82 0.01 -12.25
C TYR A 66 -5.97 -0.42 -11.34
N ASN A 67 -6.84 -1.33 -11.81
CA ASN A 67 -7.94 -1.87 -11.01
C ASN A 67 -7.43 -2.57 -9.75
N SER A 68 -6.39 -3.40 -9.87
CA SER A 68 -5.76 -4.07 -8.71
C SER A 68 -5.21 -3.09 -7.68
N THR A 69 -4.71 -1.94 -8.14
CA THR A 69 -4.19 -0.87 -7.27
C THR A 69 -5.32 -0.08 -6.62
N ARG A 70 -6.43 0.16 -7.34
CA ARG A 70 -7.63 0.85 -6.83
C ARG A 70 -8.37 0.01 -5.79
N ASP A 71 -8.50 -1.29 -6.01
CA ASP A 71 -9.21 -2.20 -5.11
C ASP A 71 -8.53 -2.25 -3.73
N ARG A 72 -7.22 -1.97 -3.65
CA ARG A 72 -6.52 -1.72 -2.37
C ARG A 72 -7.03 -0.48 -1.63
N VAL A 73 -7.34 0.59 -2.36
CA VAL A 73 -7.79 1.87 -1.79
C VAL A 73 -9.26 1.79 -1.36
N ALA A 74 -10.05 0.91 -1.98
CA ALA A 74 -11.47 0.73 -1.71
C ALA A 74 -11.79 -0.40 -0.70
N GLY A 75 -10.86 -1.33 -0.41
CA GLY A 75 -11.06 -2.44 0.51
C GLY A 75 -11.02 -2.03 1.99
N GLU A 76 -12.10 -2.31 2.73
CA GLU A 76 -12.37 -1.94 4.13
C GLU A 76 -11.50 -2.66 5.20
N SER A 77 -10.37 -3.25 4.83
CA SER A 77 -9.38 -3.78 5.78
C SER A 77 -8.15 -2.87 5.80
N ALA A 78 -8.39 -1.57 5.98
CA ALA A 78 -7.38 -0.62 6.44
C ALA A 78 -7.13 -0.83 7.94
N GLU A 79 -6.79 -2.05 8.35
CA GLU A 79 -5.90 -2.18 9.50
C GLU A 79 -4.63 -1.46 9.07
N THR A 80 -4.46 -0.28 9.65
CA THR A 80 -3.33 0.60 9.44
C THR A 80 -2.17 -0.07 10.14
N GLU A 81 -1.67 -1.18 9.59
CA GLU A 81 -0.30 -1.61 9.80
C GLU A 81 0.54 -0.36 9.56
N PRO A 82 1.39 0.06 10.52
CA PRO A 82 2.16 1.28 10.37
C PRO A 82 3.06 1.12 9.16
N GLU A 83 2.61 1.63 8.01
CA GLU A 83 3.43 1.69 6.82
C GLU A 83 4.70 2.44 7.22
N PRO A 84 5.90 1.87 7.02
CA PRO A 84 7.12 2.65 7.19
C PRO A 84 6.97 3.88 6.31
N GLU A 85 7.10 5.06 6.92
CA GLU A 85 6.85 6.39 6.34
C GLU A 85 7.10 6.39 4.84
N ALA A 86 6.02 6.29 4.06
CA ALA A 86 6.13 6.13 2.63
C ALA A 86 6.92 7.30 2.05
N ASP A 87 7.99 7.00 1.30
CA ASP A 87 8.77 8.02 0.62
C ASP A 87 7.85 8.97 -0.15
N TYR A 88 8.10 10.27 -0.05
CA TYR A 88 7.26 11.29 -0.67
C TYR A 88 7.01 11.04 -2.17
N TYR A 89 8.01 10.53 -2.88
CA TYR A 89 7.97 10.34 -4.34
C TYR A 89 7.07 9.18 -4.74
N ALA A 90 6.46 9.30 -5.93
CA ALA A 90 5.61 8.24 -6.48
C ALA A 90 6.38 6.92 -6.59
N LYS A 91 5.68 5.79 -6.52
CA LYS A 91 6.27 4.46 -6.78
C LYS A 91 5.69 3.94 -8.09
N GLU A 92 6.54 3.34 -8.90
CA GLU A 92 6.10 2.60 -10.07
C GLU A 92 5.50 1.29 -9.59
N VAL A 93 4.33 0.97 -10.12
CA VAL A 93 3.58 -0.24 -9.78
C VAL A 93 3.74 -1.21 -10.93
N THR A 94 4.16 -2.42 -10.65
CA THR A 94 4.26 -3.51 -11.63
C THR A 94 3.60 -4.76 -11.05
N ARG A 95 3.19 -5.69 -11.92
CA ARG A 95 2.65 -6.99 -11.50
C ARG A 95 3.37 -8.12 -12.18
N VAL A 96 3.70 -9.16 -11.43
CA VAL A 96 4.32 -10.39 -11.95
C VAL A 96 3.40 -11.57 -11.60
N LEU A 97 2.85 -12.21 -12.63
CA LEU A 97 1.96 -13.37 -12.47
C LEU A 97 2.76 -14.59 -12.02
N MET A 98 2.12 -15.49 -11.28
CA MET A 98 2.73 -16.79 -10.98
C MET A 98 2.93 -17.63 -12.26
N VAL A 99 3.83 -18.60 -12.17
CA VAL A 99 4.00 -19.63 -13.20
C VAL A 99 2.73 -20.47 -13.32
N GLU A 100 2.35 -20.78 -14.55
CA GLU A 100 1.20 -21.61 -14.87
C GLU A 100 1.25 -22.98 -14.20
N TYR A 101 0.12 -23.41 -13.64
CA TYR A 101 0.00 -24.69 -12.93
C TYR A 101 0.35 -25.91 -13.79
N GLY A 102 0.23 -25.80 -15.12
CA GLY A 102 0.64 -26.86 -16.07
C GLY A 102 2.14 -26.95 -16.34
N ASN A 103 2.97 -26.11 -15.71
CA ASN A 103 4.42 -26.13 -15.88
C ASN A 103 5.07 -27.29 -15.09
N LYS A 104 6.13 -27.88 -15.65
CA LYS A 104 6.92 -28.99 -15.05
C LYS A 104 7.46 -28.71 -13.65
N ILE A 105 7.54 -27.45 -13.23
CA ILE A 105 7.91 -27.05 -11.86
C ILE A 105 6.96 -27.68 -10.84
N TYR A 106 5.67 -27.82 -11.19
CA TYR A 106 4.66 -28.41 -10.31
C TYR A 106 4.72 -29.94 -10.26
N ASP A 107 5.34 -30.62 -11.23
CA ASP A 107 5.47 -32.09 -11.24
C ASP A 107 6.22 -32.61 -10.01
N LYS A 108 7.13 -31.79 -9.46
CA LYS A 108 7.92 -32.12 -8.26
C LYS A 108 7.13 -31.97 -6.96
N MET A 109 5.98 -31.30 -7.00
CA MET A 109 5.14 -31.07 -5.83
C MET A 109 4.10 -32.18 -5.75
N LYS A 110 4.04 -32.88 -4.61
CA LYS A 110 2.96 -33.83 -4.35
C LYS A 110 1.64 -33.07 -4.35
N SER A 111 0.68 -33.51 -5.15
CA SER A 111 -0.69 -33.00 -5.08
C SER A 111 -1.19 -33.17 -3.64
N SER A 112 -1.47 -32.05 -2.98
CA SER A 112 -1.93 -32.02 -1.59
C SER A 112 -3.29 -31.34 -1.56
N SER A 113 -4.29 -32.01 -0.99
CA SER A 113 -5.60 -31.43 -0.74
C SER A 113 -5.59 -30.34 0.35
N HIS A 114 -4.47 -30.18 1.06
CA HIS A 114 -4.29 -29.22 2.15
C HIS A 114 -3.53 -27.96 1.73
N SER A 115 -2.91 -27.94 0.54
CA SER A 115 -1.95 -26.89 0.21
C SER A 115 -1.95 -26.53 -1.27
N ILE A 116 -1.79 -25.23 -1.52
CA ILE A 116 -1.59 -24.66 -2.85
C ILE A 116 -0.20 -24.03 -2.91
N TYR A 117 0.47 -24.21 -4.04
CA TYR A 117 1.82 -23.72 -4.28
C TYR A 117 1.80 -22.65 -5.36
N MET A 118 2.58 -21.58 -5.18
CA MET A 118 2.68 -20.46 -6.11
C MET A 118 4.15 -20.18 -6.39
N PHE A 119 4.61 -20.46 -7.60
CA PHE A 119 5.99 -20.21 -8.00
C PHE A 119 6.11 -18.98 -8.89
N PHE A 120 7.23 -18.27 -8.75
CA PHE A 120 7.55 -17.06 -9.49
C PHE A 120 8.96 -17.19 -10.06
N ASN A 121 9.13 -16.73 -11.29
CA ASN A 121 10.45 -16.62 -11.90
C ASN A 121 11.15 -15.39 -11.32
N THR A 122 12.31 -15.60 -10.70
CA THR A 122 13.08 -14.50 -10.11
C THR A 122 13.63 -13.56 -11.19
N SER A 123 13.76 -14.03 -12.43
CA SER A 123 14.19 -13.20 -13.57
C SER A 123 13.18 -12.10 -13.86
N ASP A 124 11.89 -12.44 -13.96
CA ASP A 124 10.79 -11.49 -14.18
C ASP A 124 10.69 -10.48 -13.01
N LEU A 125 10.96 -10.93 -11.79
CA LEU A 125 11.02 -10.05 -10.61
C LEU A 125 12.19 -9.06 -10.69
N ARG A 126 13.36 -9.49 -11.16
CA ARG A 126 14.54 -8.62 -11.34
C ARG A 126 14.39 -7.68 -12.53
N GLU A 127 13.66 -8.07 -13.57
CA GLU A 127 13.29 -7.17 -14.67
C GLU A 127 12.35 -6.06 -14.17
N ALA A 128 11.33 -6.43 -13.39
CA ALA A 128 10.40 -5.47 -12.80
C ALA A 128 11.03 -4.58 -11.73
N VAL A 129 12.02 -5.10 -11.00
CA VAL A 129 12.74 -4.39 -9.93
C VAL A 129 14.25 -4.69 -10.03
N PRO A 130 15.02 -3.84 -10.73
CA PRO A 130 16.44 -4.10 -11.00
C PRO A 130 17.31 -4.23 -9.74
N GLU A 131 17.02 -3.41 -8.73
CA GLU A 131 17.79 -3.40 -7.48
C GLU A 131 16.87 -3.60 -6.25
N PRO A 132 17.25 -4.48 -5.30
CA PRO A 132 16.45 -4.77 -4.11
C PRO A 132 16.13 -3.54 -3.24
N VAL A 133 17.00 -2.52 -3.25
CA VAL A 133 16.86 -1.29 -2.46
C VAL A 133 15.72 -0.42 -2.99
N LEU A 134 15.38 -0.55 -4.28
CA LEU A 134 14.31 0.23 -4.91
C LEU A 134 12.92 -0.25 -4.51
N LEU A 135 12.80 -1.51 -4.07
CA LEU A 135 11.54 -2.11 -3.66
C LEU A 135 11.05 -1.47 -2.35
N SER A 136 9.96 -0.73 -2.45
CA SER A 136 9.28 -0.14 -1.29
C SER A 136 8.28 -1.09 -0.66
N ARG A 137 7.46 -1.78 -1.49
CA ARG A 137 6.40 -2.68 -1.05
C ARG A 137 6.19 -3.81 -2.05
N ALA A 138 5.89 -5.01 -1.57
CA ALA A 138 5.43 -6.12 -2.40
C ALA A 138 4.28 -6.87 -1.71
N GLU A 139 3.22 -7.13 -2.47
CA GLU A 139 2.03 -7.83 -1.98
C GLU A 139 1.72 -9.05 -2.84
N LEU A 140 1.46 -10.19 -2.20
CA LEU A 140 0.90 -11.37 -2.85
C LEU A 140 -0.63 -11.23 -2.90
N ARG A 141 -1.18 -11.19 -4.11
CA ARG A 141 -2.62 -11.03 -4.35
C ARG A 141 -3.23 -12.33 -4.84
N LEU A 142 -4.32 -12.73 -4.18
CA LEU A 142 -5.05 -13.97 -4.48
C LEU A 142 -6.54 -13.65 -4.64
N LEU A 143 -7.15 -14.14 -5.71
CA LEU A 143 -8.61 -14.05 -5.87
C LEU A 143 -9.25 -15.28 -5.22
N ARG A 144 -9.79 -15.08 -4.02
CA ARG A 144 -10.60 -16.06 -3.32
C ARG A 144 -11.96 -16.15 -4.00
N LEU A 145 -12.37 -17.37 -4.35
CA LEU A 145 -13.72 -17.64 -4.84
C LEU A 145 -14.70 -17.82 -3.67
N LYS A 146 -15.94 -18.20 -3.94
CA LYS A 146 -16.97 -18.32 -2.90
C LYS A 146 -16.54 -19.29 -1.80
N LEU A 147 -16.67 -18.86 -0.56
CA LEU A 147 -16.30 -19.64 0.62
C LEU A 147 -17.51 -19.73 1.55
N LYS A 148 -18.02 -20.95 1.78
CA LYS A 148 -19.23 -21.17 2.60
C LYS A 148 -18.96 -21.25 4.10
N VAL A 149 -17.73 -21.59 4.46
CA VAL A 149 -17.33 -21.84 5.86
C VAL A 149 -16.13 -21.00 6.22
N GLU A 150 -16.04 -20.60 7.48
CA GLU A 150 -14.85 -19.91 7.96
C GLU A 150 -13.65 -20.86 7.87
N GLN A 151 -12.52 -20.35 7.38
CA GLN A 151 -11.30 -21.15 7.30
C GLN A 151 -10.07 -20.33 7.67
N HIS A 152 -9.24 -20.88 8.55
CA HIS A 152 -7.95 -20.32 8.90
C HIS A 152 -6.89 -20.82 7.91
N VAL A 153 -6.15 -19.89 7.31
CA VAL A 153 -5.07 -20.19 6.35
C VAL A 153 -3.74 -19.64 6.83
N GLU A 154 -2.66 -20.29 6.38
CA GLU A 154 -1.29 -19.96 6.71
C GLU A 154 -0.43 -19.84 5.46
N LEU A 155 0.40 -18.81 5.40
CA LEU A 155 1.31 -18.51 4.31
C LEU A 155 2.74 -18.87 4.69
N TYR A 156 3.42 -19.55 3.78
CA TYR A 156 4.80 -19.99 3.92
C TYR A 156 5.65 -19.57 2.72
N GLN A 157 6.93 -19.30 2.95
CA GLN A 157 7.96 -19.08 1.93
C GLN A 157 8.76 -20.36 1.69
N LYS A 158 9.15 -20.60 0.44
CA LYS A 158 10.19 -21.59 0.11
C LYS A 158 11.53 -21.17 0.72
N TYR A 159 12.05 -21.95 1.65
CA TYR A 159 13.38 -21.70 2.24
C TYR A 159 14.47 -22.54 1.59
N SER A 160 14.15 -23.79 1.26
CA SER A 160 14.97 -24.70 0.47
C SER A 160 14.06 -25.56 -0.40
N ASN A 161 14.62 -26.46 -1.23
CA ASN A 161 13.81 -27.30 -2.12
C ASN A 161 12.72 -28.12 -1.40
N ASN A 162 12.93 -28.48 -0.13
CA ASN A 162 11.99 -29.29 0.66
C ASN A 162 11.53 -28.62 1.97
N SER A 163 11.92 -27.37 2.24
CA SER A 163 11.59 -26.70 3.50
C SER A 163 10.80 -25.41 3.26
N TRP A 164 9.78 -25.22 4.09
CA TRP A 164 8.86 -24.10 4.06
C TRP A 164 8.94 -23.35 5.38
N ARG A 165 9.09 -22.02 5.32
CA ARG A 165 9.17 -21.14 6.48
C ARG A 165 7.88 -20.36 6.64
N TYR A 166 7.30 -20.38 7.84
CA TYR A 166 6.10 -19.62 8.16
C TYR A 166 6.31 -18.10 7.95
N LEU A 167 5.31 -17.43 7.41
CA LEU A 167 5.28 -15.97 7.24
C LEU A 167 4.17 -15.34 8.08
N SER A 168 2.93 -15.71 7.79
CA SER A 168 1.73 -15.10 8.36
C SER A 168 0.56 -16.05 8.29
N ASN A 169 -0.52 -15.69 8.98
CA ASN A 169 -1.78 -16.40 8.93
C ASN A 169 -2.94 -15.41 8.74
N ARG A 170 -4.10 -15.91 8.33
CA ARG A 170 -5.32 -15.11 8.21
C ARG A 170 -6.54 -15.98 8.41
N LEU A 171 -7.50 -15.48 9.19
CA LEU A 171 -8.82 -16.07 9.31
C LEU A 171 -9.72 -15.53 8.19
N LEU A 172 -10.32 -16.43 7.41
CA LEU A 172 -11.16 -16.07 6.27
C LEU A 172 -12.62 -16.31 6.62
N ALA A 173 -13.39 -15.22 6.76
CA ALA A 173 -14.83 -15.30 6.99
C ALA A 173 -15.58 -15.81 5.74
N PRO A 174 -16.73 -16.51 5.89
CA PRO A 174 -17.57 -16.91 4.76
C PRO A 174 -17.95 -15.72 3.88
N SER A 175 -17.97 -15.93 2.55
CA SER A 175 -18.39 -14.91 1.59
C SER A 175 -18.98 -15.54 0.32
N ASP A 176 -20.10 -14.99 -0.11
CA ASP A 176 -20.84 -15.41 -1.31
C ASP A 176 -20.32 -14.77 -2.61
N SER A 177 -19.43 -13.77 -2.49
CA SER A 177 -18.80 -13.07 -3.60
C SER A 177 -17.29 -13.33 -3.64
N PRO A 178 -16.66 -13.42 -4.83
CA PRO A 178 -15.21 -13.45 -4.94
C PRO A 178 -14.55 -12.24 -4.29
N GLU A 179 -13.42 -12.45 -3.63
CA GLU A 179 -12.71 -11.40 -2.88
C GLU A 179 -11.20 -11.46 -3.13
N TRP A 180 -10.57 -10.29 -3.25
CA TRP A 180 -9.11 -10.19 -3.35
C TRP A 180 -8.47 -10.20 -1.96
N LEU A 181 -7.73 -11.26 -1.67
CA LEU A 181 -6.85 -11.33 -0.51
C LEU A 181 -5.49 -10.70 -0.86
N SER A 182 -4.90 -9.99 0.11
CA SER A 182 -3.55 -9.44 0.01
C SER A 182 -2.70 -9.85 1.22
N PHE A 183 -1.45 -10.27 0.96
CA PHE A 183 -0.46 -10.56 1.99
C PHE A 183 0.79 -9.70 1.75
N ASP A 184 1.24 -8.95 2.76
CA ASP A 184 2.51 -8.22 2.68
C ASP A 184 3.67 -9.22 2.71
N VAL A 185 4.42 -9.26 1.60
CA VAL A 185 5.58 -10.13 1.41
C VAL A 185 6.81 -9.31 1.04
N THR A 186 6.82 -8.01 1.37
CA THR A 186 7.88 -7.06 1.00
C THR A 186 9.26 -7.55 1.41
N GLY A 187 9.41 -8.00 2.66
CA GLY A 187 10.68 -8.51 3.17
C GLY A 187 11.17 -9.76 2.44
N VAL A 188 10.25 -10.64 2.06
CA VAL A 188 10.54 -11.90 1.35
C VAL A 188 10.98 -11.62 -0.08
N VAL A 189 10.22 -10.81 -0.82
CA VAL A 189 10.55 -10.47 -2.21
C VAL A 189 11.87 -9.71 -2.28
N ARG A 190 12.14 -8.81 -1.32
CA ARG A 190 13.45 -8.13 -1.22
C ARG A 190 14.60 -9.13 -1.07
N GLN A 191 14.42 -10.19 -0.28
CA GLN A 191 15.42 -11.25 -0.16
C GLN A 191 15.59 -12.03 -1.47
N TRP A 192 14.50 -12.36 -2.17
CA TRP A 192 14.57 -13.07 -3.45
C TRP A 192 15.34 -12.30 -4.52
N LEU A 193 15.17 -10.97 -4.58
CA LEU A 193 15.94 -10.12 -5.50
C LEU A 193 17.46 -10.17 -5.24
N THR A 194 17.90 -10.45 -4.02
CA THR A 194 19.33 -10.62 -3.69
C THR A 194 19.88 -12.01 -3.98
N ARG A 195 19.02 -13.02 -4.04
CA ARG A 195 19.43 -14.42 -4.27
C ARG A 195 19.64 -14.67 -5.75
N LYS A 196 20.46 -15.67 -6.09
CA LYS A 196 20.71 -16.11 -7.47
C LYS A 196 19.79 -17.25 -7.93
N GLU A 197 18.90 -17.74 -7.07
CA GLU A 197 17.92 -18.77 -7.47
C GLU A 197 16.99 -18.24 -8.58
N GLU A 198 16.62 -19.11 -9.52
CA GLU A 198 15.75 -18.77 -10.65
C GLU A 198 14.26 -18.93 -10.32
N ILE A 199 13.93 -19.80 -9.35
CA ILE A 199 12.56 -20.12 -8.97
C ILE A 199 12.41 -20.05 -7.46
N GLU A 200 11.56 -19.12 -7.05
CA GLU A 200 11.14 -18.92 -5.68
C GLU A 200 9.62 -19.06 -5.59
N GLY A 201 9.07 -19.23 -4.39
CA GLY A 201 7.63 -19.45 -4.27
C GLY A 201 7.07 -19.42 -2.87
N PHE A 202 5.75 -19.38 -2.82
CA PHE A 202 4.94 -19.43 -1.61
C PHE A 202 4.11 -20.71 -1.56
N ARG A 203 3.77 -21.13 -0.35
CA ARG A 203 2.78 -22.17 -0.07
C ARG A 203 1.70 -21.58 0.80
N LEU A 204 0.45 -21.70 0.38
CA LEU A 204 -0.71 -21.44 1.21
C LEU A 204 -1.29 -22.78 1.67
N SER A 205 -1.43 -22.97 2.97
CA SER A 205 -2.05 -24.18 3.53
C SER A 205 -3.20 -23.81 4.45
N ALA A 206 -4.12 -24.75 4.68
CA ALA A 206 -5.05 -24.57 5.80
C ALA A 206 -4.28 -24.62 7.11
N HIS A 207 -4.83 -24.03 8.17
CA HIS A 207 -4.28 -24.16 9.52
C HIS A 207 -4.32 -25.64 9.93
N CYS A 208 -3.23 -26.11 10.51
CA CYS A 208 -3.13 -27.48 11.03
C CYS A 208 -3.29 -27.41 12.55
N SER A 209 -4.48 -27.74 13.05
CA SER A 209 -4.67 -27.98 14.49
C SER A 209 -4.21 -29.40 14.83
N CYS A 210 -3.40 -29.55 15.87
CA CYS A 210 -2.93 -30.87 16.32
C CYS A 210 -4.07 -31.79 16.79
N ASP A 211 -5.24 -31.22 17.12
CA ASP A 211 -6.38 -31.93 17.66
C ASP A 211 -7.39 -32.40 16.60
N SER A 212 -7.34 -31.85 15.38
CA SER A 212 -8.30 -32.15 14.30
C SER A 212 -7.65 -32.83 13.10
N LYS A 213 -8.36 -33.81 12.51
CA LYS A 213 -7.91 -34.49 11.28
C LYS A 213 -8.41 -33.84 9.98
N ASP A 214 -9.33 -32.87 10.08
CA ASP A 214 -9.90 -32.17 8.93
C ASP A 214 -9.03 -30.99 8.50
N ASN A 215 -7.89 -31.32 7.91
CA ASN A 215 -6.94 -30.35 7.39
C ASN A 215 -7.12 -30.21 5.87
N THR A 216 -8.33 -30.23 5.31
CA THR A 216 -8.48 -29.97 3.87
C THR A 216 -8.59 -28.48 3.61
N LEU A 217 -7.89 -27.99 2.59
CA LEU A 217 -8.05 -26.60 2.16
C LEU A 217 -9.34 -26.52 1.34
N GLN A 218 -10.34 -25.80 1.86
CA GLN A 218 -11.64 -25.62 1.23
C GLN A 218 -11.73 -24.30 0.46
N VAL A 219 -10.69 -23.46 0.57
CA VAL A 219 -10.56 -22.20 -0.17
C VAL A 219 -10.20 -22.49 -1.62
N ASP A 220 -11.14 -22.22 -2.52
CA ASP A 220 -10.88 -22.21 -3.94
C ASP A 220 -10.24 -20.88 -4.37
N ILE A 221 -9.05 -20.98 -4.97
CA ILE A 221 -8.32 -19.84 -5.51
C ILE A 221 -8.36 -19.89 -7.04
N ASN A 222 -8.68 -18.75 -7.65
CA ASN A 222 -8.72 -18.66 -9.09
C ASN A 222 -7.33 -18.93 -9.72
N GLY A 223 -7.29 -19.57 -10.89
CA GLY A 223 -6.04 -19.91 -11.59
C GLY A 223 -5.44 -21.29 -11.28
N PHE A 224 -6.02 -22.06 -10.36
CA PHE A 224 -5.59 -23.45 -10.04
C PHE A 224 -6.53 -24.55 -10.55
N SER A 225 -7.73 -24.20 -11.01
CA SER A 225 -8.73 -25.18 -11.49
C SER A 225 -8.44 -25.63 -12.93
N SER A 226 -8.10 -26.91 -13.12
CA SER A 226 -7.72 -27.53 -14.40
C SER A 226 -8.90 -27.96 -15.31
N GLY A 227 -10.08 -27.36 -15.17
CA GLY A 227 -11.32 -27.95 -15.70
C GLY A 227 -12.17 -27.12 -16.68
N ARG A 228 -11.73 -25.93 -17.13
CA ARG A 228 -12.62 -25.04 -17.91
C ARG A 228 -12.04 -24.75 -19.30
N ARG A 229 -12.82 -25.03 -20.35
CA ARG A 229 -12.47 -24.83 -21.78
C ARG A 229 -12.97 -23.48 -22.30
N GLY A 230 -12.28 -22.90 -23.29
CA GLY A 230 -12.69 -21.68 -24.00
C GLY A 230 -12.25 -20.39 -23.31
N ASP A 231 -12.98 -19.30 -23.52
CA ASP A 231 -12.65 -17.94 -23.04
C ASP A 231 -12.50 -17.83 -21.51
N LEU A 232 -13.16 -18.73 -20.77
CA LEU A 232 -13.06 -18.82 -19.30
C LEU A 232 -11.67 -19.29 -18.82
N ALA A 233 -10.93 -20.05 -19.64
CA ALA A 233 -9.55 -20.44 -19.33
C ALA A 233 -8.61 -19.25 -19.38
N THR A 234 -8.78 -18.37 -20.38
CA THR A 234 -8.00 -17.14 -20.56
C THR A 234 -8.24 -16.18 -19.40
N ILE A 235 -9.50 -15.95 -19.01
CA ILE A 235 -9.86 -15.07 -17.88
C ILE A 235 -9.36 -15.64 -16.54
N HIS A 236 -9.44 -16.95 -16.32
CA HIS A 236 -8.88 -17.59 -15.13
C HIS A 236 -7.34 -17.57 -15.11
N GLY A 237 -6.69 -17.64 -16.26
CA GLY A 237 -5.25 -17.42 -16.40
C GLY A 237 -4.84 -15.98 -16.10
N MET A 238 -5.66 -14.99 -16.47
CA MET A 238 -5.38 -13.56 -16.25
C MET A 238 -5.51 -13.13 -14.78
N ASN A 239 -6.42 -13.76 -14.04
CA ASN A 239 -6.70 -13.46 -12.63
C ASN A 239 -6.09 -14.51 -11.67
N ARG A 240 -5.04 -15.19 -12.12
CA ARG A 240 -4.24 -16.10 -11.28
C ARG A 240 -3.39 -15.31 -10.27
N PRO A 241 -2.90 -15.95 -9.20
CA PRO A 241 -2.05 -15.30 -8.21
C PRO A 241 -0.91 -14.48 -8.83
N PHE A 242 -0.66 -13.32 -8.25
CA PHE A 242 0.40 -12.44 -8.72
C PHE A 242 1.02 -11.65 -7.58
N LEU A 243 2.24 -11.17 -7.82
CA LEU A 243 2.92 -10.22 -6.96
C LEU A 243 2.70 -8.81 -7.49
N LEU A 244 2.14 -7.95 -6.66
CA LEU A 244 2.04 -6.51 -6.91
C LEU A 244 3.26 -5.84 -6.29
N LEU A 245 4.11 -5.25 -7.12
CA LEU A 245 5.38 -4.65 -6.72
C LEU A 245 5.26 -3.12 -6.80
N MET A 246 5.74 -2.43 -5.79
CA MET A 246 5.85 -0.97 -5.76
C MET A 246 7.31 -0.59 -5.55
N ALA A 247 7.95 -0.05 -6.58
CA ALA A 247 9.37 0.26 -6.57
C ALA A 247 9.66 1.69 -7.02
N THR A 248 10.85 2.17 -6.69
CA THR A 248 11.37 3.44 -7.23
C THR A 248 12.07 3.15 -8.55
N PRO A 249 11.67 3.77 -9.68
CA PRO A 249 12.34 3.65 -10.97
C PRO A 249 13.81 4.02 -10.87
N LEU A 250 14.64 3.34 -11.67
CA LEU A 250 16.10 3.49 -11.64
C LEU A 250 16.53 4.91 -12.00
N GLU A 251 15.87 5.54 -12.97
CA GLU A 251 16.12 6.92 -13.39
C GLU A 251 15.99 7.87 -12.21
N ARG A 252 14.99 7.62 -11.35
CA ARG A 252 14.77 8.44 -10.15
C ARG A 252 15.74 8.13 -9.03
N ALA A 253 16.22 6.88 -8.93
CA ALA A 253 17.22 6.43 -7.97
C ALA A 253 18.61 7.05 -8.20
N GLN A 254 19.02 7.24 -9.44
CA GLN A 254 20.28 7.93 -9.75
C GLN A 254 20.23 9.41 -9.34
N HIS A 255 19.08 10.07 -9.53
CA HIS A 255 18.84 11.40 -8.95
C HIS A 255 18.59 11.39 -7.42
N LEU A 256 18.67 10.23 -6.75
CA LEU A 256 18.55 10.09 -5.29
C LEU A 256 19.93 10.02 -4.59
N HIS A 257 21.06 10.29 -5.26
CA HIS A 257 22.39 10.39 -4.63
C HIS A 257 22.49 11.43 -3.48
N SER A 258 21.42 12.17 -3.19
CA SER A 258 21.20 12.94 -1.96
C SER A 258 20.30 12.19 -0.96
N SER A 259 20.48 10.88 -0.82
CA SER A 259 19.79 10.03 0.15
C SER A 259 20.32 10.25 1.58
N ARG A 260 20.46 11.51 2.02
CA ARG A 260 20.32 11.77 3.44
C ARG A 260 18.85 11.60 3.74
N HIS A 261 18.52 10.47 4.36
CA HIS A 261 17.25 10.14 4.99
C HIS A 261 16.32 11.34 5.19
N ARG A 262 15.47 11.62 4.20
CA ARG A 262 14.26 12.42 4.37
C ARG A 262 13.12 11.50 4.83
N ARG A 263 13.41 10.66 5.83
CA ARG A 263 12.36 10.15 6.72
C ARG A 263 11.77 11.36 7.45
N ALA A 264 10.56 11.27 7.99
CA ALA A 264 10.15 12.22 9.00
C ALA A 264 11.27 12.26 10.05
N LEU A 265 11.80 13.46 10.27
CA LEU A 265 13.01 13.61 11.07
C LEU A 265 12.66 13.20 12.50
N ASP A 266 13.35 12.17 13.00
CA ASP A 266 13.13 11.67 14.34
C ASP A 266 13.75 12.62 15.38
N THR A 267 13.41 12.39 16.65
CA THR A 267 13.98 13.16 17.77
C THR A 267 15.51 13.09 17.78
N LYS A 268 16.12 11.97 17.36
CA LYS A 268 17.58 11.83 17.29
C LYS A 268 18.18 12.81 16.30
N TYR A 269 17.62 12.91 15.08
CA TYR A 269 18.10 13.84 14.08
C TYR A 269 17.89 15.31 14.50
N CYS A 270 16.66 15.68 14.87
CA CYS A 270 16.32 17.07 15.20
C CYS A 270 17.02 17.58 16.47
N PHE A 271 17.42 16.70 17.40
CA PHE A 271 18.13 17.09 18.62
C PHE A 271 19.65 17.12 18.43
N SER A 272 20.18 16.43 17.41
CA SER A 272 21.60 16.46 17.06
C SER A 272 21.99 17.60 16.11
N SER A 273 21.02 18.15 15.37
CA SER A 273 21.27 19.13 14.31
C SER A 273 20.42 20.39 14.45
N THR A 274 21.00 21.53 14.10
CA THR A 274 20.29 22.82 14.09
C THR A 274 19.55 22.99 12.75
N GLU A 275 18.43 22.28 12.60
CA GLU A 275 17.58 22.38 11.41
C GLU A 275 16.86 23.75 11.37
N LYS A 276 16.72 24.37 10.19
CA LYS A 276 15.95 25.63 10.06
C LYS A 276 14.51 25.39 9.67
N ASN A 277 14.24 24.29 8.98
CA ASN A 277 12.89 23.87 8.58
C ASN A 277 12.13 23.26 9.77
N CYS A 278 10.86 22.92 9.56
CA CYS A 278 10.02 22.27 10.56
C CYS A 278 10.68 20.99 11.12
N CYS A 279 10.99 21.00 12.42
CA CYS A 279 11.59 19.90 13.16
C CYS A 279 11.02 19.86 14.59
N VAL A 280 11.18 18.73 15.28
CA VAL A 280 10.84 18.63 16.69
C VAL A 280 11.90 19.34 17.56
N ARG A 281 11.45 20.08 18.56
CA ARG A 281 12.29 20.79 19.55
C ARG A 281 12.06 20.23 20.94
N GLN A 282 13.14 20.17 21.72
CA GLN A 282 13.10 19.69 23.09
C GLN A 282 12.32 20.67 23.97
N LEU A 283 11.33 20.16 24.68
CA LEU A 283 10.63 20.87 25.75
C LEU A 283 10.33 19.88 26.87
N TYR A 284 10.96 20.09 28.01
CA TYR A 284 10.59 19.42 29.25
C TYR A 284 9.61 20.32 29.99
N ILE A 285 8.48 19.76 30.43
CA ILE A 285 7.50 20.45 31.25
C ILE A 285 7.59 19.86 32.66
N ASP A 286 7.96 20.71 33.62
CA ASP A 286 7.91 20.40 35.04
C ASP A 286 6.57 20.87 35.62
N PHE A 287 5.83 19.94 36.24
CA PHE A 287 4.48 20.24 36.75
C PHE A 287 4.50 21.30 37.85
N ARG A 288 5.56 21.37 38.66
CA ARG A 288 5.67 22.33 39.77
C ARG A 288 6.16 23.68 39.28
N LYS A 289 7.19 23.69 38.43
CA LYS A 289 7.86 24.91 37.98
C LYS A 289 7.07 25.62 36.87
N ASP A 290 6.61 24.87 35.87
CA ASP A 290 6.06 25.45 34.65
C ASP A 290 4.53 25.56 34.69
N LEU A 291 3.85 24.62 35.37
CA LEU A 291 2.39 24.57 35.45
C LEU A 291 1.82 24.91 36.85
N VAL A 292 2.68 24.98 37.88
CA VAL A 292 2.30 25.25 39.28
C VAL A 292 1.29 24.23 39.83
N TRP A 293 1.33 23.00 39.31
CA TRP A 293 0.47 21.91 39.73
C TRP A 293 1.11 21.12 40.87
N LYS A 294 0.38 20.96 41.96
CA LYS A 294 0.80 20.21 43.15
C LYS A 294 0.10 18.86 43.32
N GLY A 295 -0.94 18.61 42.53
CA GLY A 295 -1.77 17.39 42.62
C GLY A 295 -1.19 16.17 41.89
N ILE A 296 -0.13 16.35 41.08
CA ILE A 296 0.57 15.23 40.43
C ILE A 296 1.76 14.84 41.31
N HIS A 297 1.72 13.62 41.84
CA HIS A 297 2.76 13.08 42.71
C HIS A 297 3.97 12.56 41.93
N GLU A 298 3.74 11.75 40.88
CA GLU A 298 4.75 11.31 39.92
C GLU A 298 4.09 11.11 38.53
N PRO A 299 4.80 11.37 37.41
CA PRO A 299 6.15 11.93 37.34
C PRO A 299 6.15 13.41 37.74
N LYS A 300 7.32 13.97 38.11
CA LYS A 300 7.44 15.43 38.39
C LYS A 300 7.38 16.30 37.13
N GLY A 301 7.56 15.69 35.96
CA GLY A 301 7.50 16.34 34.66
C GLY A 301 7.82 15.34 33.55
N TYR A 302 7.68 15.77 32.30
CA TYR A 302 7.93 14.92 31.13
C TYR A 302 8.38 15.73 29.91
N HIS A 303 8.99 15.05 28.93
CA HIS A 303 9.34 15.64 27.65
C HIS A 303 8.11 15.71 26.74
N ALA A 304 7.45 16.85 26.71
CA ALA A 304 6.34 17.11 25.80
C ALA A 304 6.82 17.32 24.37
N ASN A 305 7.96 18.03 24.20
CA ASN A 305 8.48 18.49 22.91
C ASN A 305 7.44 19.29 22.10
N PHE A 306 7.85 19.88 20.98
CA PHE A 306 6.94 20.63 20.11
C PHE A 306 7.55 20.80 18.71
N TYR A 307 6.71 20.97 17.68
CA TYR A 307 7.17 21.17 16.30
C TYR A 307 7.26 22.66 15.97
N VAL A 308 8.42 23.10 15.48
CA VAL A 308 8.62 24.49 15.03
C VAL A 308 9.49 24.53 13.79
N GLY A 309 9.08 25.39 12.86
CA GLY A 309 9.82 25.78 11.67
C GLY A 309 8.88 25.98 10.47
N PRO A 310 9.35 26.62 9.40
CA PRO A 310 8.60 26.77 8.17
C PRO A 310 8.44 25.42 7.46
N CYS A 311 7.30 25.25 6.78
CA CYS A 311 7.00 24.11 5.89
C CYS A 311 6.83 24.62 4.46
N PRO A 312 7.91 25.04 3.77
CA PRO A 312 7.83 25.40 2.36
C PRO A 312 7.44 24.19 1.52
N TYR A 313 6.91 24.42 0.31
CA TYR A 313 6.61 23.33 -0.60
C TYR A 313 7.90 22.58 -0.95
N ILE A 314 7.84 21.25 -1.08
CA ILE A 314 9.05 20.44 -1.33
C ILE A 314 9.78 20.84 -2.63
N TRP A 315 9.06 21.36 -3.62
CA TRP A 315 9.62 21.84 -4.89
C TRP A 315 10.14 23.27 -4.83
N SER A 316 10.04 23.92 -3.67
CA SER A 316 10.64 25.23 -3.40
C SER A 316 11.92 25.14 -2.57
N LEU A 317 12.33 23.92 -2.20
CA LEU A 317 13.58 23.58 -1.52
C LEU A 317 14.61 23.03 -2.51
#